data_AF-A0A353FF03-F1
#
_entry.id   AF-A0A353FF03-F1
#
_cell.length_a   1.000
_cell.length_b   1.000
_cell.length_c   1.000
_cell.angle_alpha   90.00
_cell.angle_beta   90.00
_cell.angle_gamma   90.00
#
_symmetry.space_group_name_H-M   'P 1'
#
loop_
_entity.id
_entity.type
_entity.pdbx_description
1 polymer ?
#
loop_
_entity_poly.entity_id
_entity_poly.type
_entity_poly.pdbx_seq_one_letter_code
_entity_poly.pdbx_strand_id
1 'polypeptide(L)'
;MRKKTMKQIIPIITLILSLAMTSCQTDLELNDVIDQKSPFSFTIRTVDLETGLSSNETEEIKVNSEKWIKLVNFVKNNLNGWQSSPASHIGDIYVSQGDFRLIYTKSANGVVIAFTDKKGNPEQYIKGIDQGELDFLTE
;
A
#
# COMPACT_ATOMS: atom_id res chain seq x y z
N MET A 1 -24.90 -49.12 8.35
CA MET A 1 -25.29 -47.71 8.07
C MET A 1 -24.11 -46.78 8.34
N ARG A 2 -23.33 -46.34 7.32
CA ARG A 2 -22.26 -45.33 7.50
C ARG A 2 -21.70 -44.71 6.19
N LYS A 3 -22.49 -44.66 5.11
CA LYS A 3 -22.05 -44.06 3.82
C LYS A 3 -22.76 -42.74 3.46
N LYS A 4 -23.83 -42.38 4.15
CA LYS A 4 -24.67 -41.22 3.81
C LYS A 4 -24.10 -39.88 4.32
N THR A 5 -23.32 -39.91 5.41
CA THR A 5 -22.77 -38.71 6.07
C THR A 5 -21.59 -38.10 5.30
N MET A 6 -20.69 -38.90 4.73
CA MET A 6 -19.47 -38.37 4.09
C MET A 6 -19.76 -37.61 2.77
N LYS A 7 -20.80 -38.01 2.02
CA LYS A 7 -21.22 -37.34 0.76
C LYS A 7 -21.82 -35.95 0.97
N GLN A 8 -22.38 -35.67 2.15
CA GLN A 8 -22.97 -34.35 2.47
C GLN A 8 -21.96 -33.41 3.14
N ILE A 9 -20.89 -33.93 3.75
CA ILE A 9 -19.83 -33.13 4.40
C ILE A 9 -18.90 -32.50 3.35
N ILE A 10 -18.60 -33.19 2.25
CA ILE A 10 -17.73 -32.68 1.18
C ILE A 10 -18.21 -31.34 0.61
N PRO A 11 -19.47 -31.14 0.17
CA PRO A 11 -19.91 -29.85 -0.37
C PRO A 11 -19.92 -28.73 0.68
N ILE A 12 -20.11 -29.06 1.97
CA ILE A 12 -20.07 -28.08 3.07
C ILE A 12 -18.64 -27.59 3.30
N ILE A 13 -17.65 -28.49 3.27
CA ILE A 13 -16.23 -28.12 3.38
C ILE A 13 -15.83 -27.26 2.18
N THR A 14 -16.25 -27.62 0.96
CA THR A 14 -15.95 -26.83 -0.25
C THR A 14 -16.58 -25.43 -0.16
N LEU A 15 -17.80 -25.30 0.38
CA LEU A 15 -18.45 -24.02 0.57
C LEU A 15 -17.69 -23.16 1.61
N ILE A 16 -17.38 -23.71 2.78
CA ILE A 16 -16.62 -22.98 3.83
C ILE A 16 -15.25 -22.54 3.32
N LEU A 17 -14.57 -23.37 2.53
CA LEU A 17 -13.27 -23.04 1.94
C LEU A 17 -13.36 -21.91 0.89
N SER A 18 -14.46 -21.86 0.13
CA SER A 18 -14.69 -20.81 -0.88
C SER A 18 -14.96 -19.44 -0.27
N LEU A 19 -15.64 -19.37 0.89
CA LEU A 19 -15.89 -18.12 1.60
C LEU A 19 -14.60 -17.54 2.21
N ALA A 20 -13.65 -18.40 2.61
CA ALA A 20 -12.37 -17.97 3.20
C ALA A 20 -11.42 -17.27 2.22
N MET A 21 -11.67 -17.33 0.90
CA MET A 21 -10.85 -16.64 -0.10
C MET A 21 -11.34 -15.24 -0.45
N THR A 22 -12.39 -14.75 0.19
CA THR A 22 -12.81 -13.36 0.00
C THR A 22 -11.84 -12.44 0.75
N SER A 23 -10.79 -11.98 0.06
CA SER A 23 -9.91 -10.94 0.61
C SER A 23 -10.77 -9.71 0.89
N CYS A 24 -10.83 -9.28 2.14
CA CYS A 24 -11.56 -8.07 2.50
C CYS A 24 -10.83 -6.89 1.85
N GLN A 25 -11.43 -6.34 0.78
CA GLN A 25 -10.99 -5.08 0.21
C GLN A 25 -11.61 -3.94 1.01
N THR A 26 -10.83 -2.89 1.26
CA THR A 26 -11.35 -1.66 1.85
C THR A 26 -11.22 -0.51 0.87
N ASP A 27 -12.18 0.39 0.97
CA ASP A 27 -12.10 1.71 0.37
C ASP A 27 -11.53 2.67 1.44
N LEU A 28 -10.76 3.65 0.99
CA LEU A 28 -10.12 4.66 1.82
C LEU A 28 -10.72 6.03 1.56
N GLU A 29 -10.81 6.86 2.60
CA GLU A 29 -11.15 8.27 2.45
C GLU A 29 -9.86 9.10 2.33
N LEU A 30 -9.73 9.89 1.27
CA LEU A 30 -8.51 10.66 0.99
C LEU A 30 -8.02 11.51 2.18
N ASN A 31 -8.94 12.20 2.85
CA ASN A 31 -8.62 13.08 3.97
C ASN A 31 -8.26 12.33 5.26
N ASP A 32 -8.51 11.03 5.30
CA ASP A 32 -8.11 10.17 6.42
C ASP A 32 -6.68 9.66 6.23
N VAL A 33 -6.17 9.73 5.00
CA VAL A 33 -4.88 9.17 4.61
C VAL A 33 -3.82 10.26 4.45
N ILE A 34 -4.17 11.43 3.90
CA ILE A 34 -3.23 12.53 3.67
C ILE A 34 -3.84 13.91 3.99
N ASP A 35 -3.00 14.83 4.49
CA ASP A 35 -3.28 16.25 4.58
C ASP A 35 -2.88 16.97 3.29
N GLN A 36 -3.89 17.32 2.48
CA GLN A 36 -3.73 18.04 1.22
C GLN A 36 -3.26 19.50 1.37
N LYS A 37 -2.98 19.98 2.57
CA LYS A 37 -2.44 21.33 2.81
C LYS A 37 -1.00 21.33 3.30
N SER A 38 -0.42 20.15 3.51
CA SER A 38 0.91 19.99 4.06
C SER A 38 1.86 19.36 3.01
N PRO A 39 3.18 19.66 3.08
CA PRO A 39 4.15 19.03 2.20
C PRO A 39 4.33 17.54 2.55
N PHE A 40 5.01 16.81 1.67
CA PHE A 40 5.50 15.45 1.97
C PHE A 40 7.00 15.45 2.15
N SER A 41 7.50 14.56 3.00
CA SER A 41 8.91 14.15 3.00
C SER A 41 9.07 12.99 2.01
N PHE A 42 9.99 13.15 1.06
CA PHE A 42 10.29 12.16 0.04
C PHE A 42 11.70 11.62 0.28
N THR A 43 11.81 10.31 0.42
CA THR A 43 13.08 9.64 0.67
C THR A 43 13.33 8.57 -0.38
N ILE A 44 14.50 8.61 -1.00
CA ILE A 44 15.02 7.54 -1.86
C ILE A 44 16.05 6.75 -1.06
N ARG A 45 15.85 5.45 -0.97
CA ARG A 45 16.78 4.48 -0.41
C ARG A 45 17.56 3.83 -1.55
N THR A 46 18.87 3.96 -1.52
CA THR A 46 19.78 3.31 -2.48
C THR A 46 20.58 2.23 -1.75
N VAL A 47 20.79 1.09 -2.39
CA VAL A 47 21.67 0.02 -1.89
C VAL A 47 22.88 -0.08 -2.79
N ASP A 48 24.05 0.07 -2.21
CA ASP A 48 25.31 -0.24 -2.87
C ASP A 48 25.43 -1.77 -3.01
N LEU A 49 25.53 -2.26 -4.25
CA LEU A 49 25.58 -3.69 -4.55
C LEU A 49 26.93 -4.33 -4.21
N GLU A 50 28.00 -3.54 -4.11
CA GLU A 50 29.34 -4.04 -3.74
C GLU A 50 29.47 -4.17 -2.22
N THR A 51 29.00 -3.18 -1.47
CA THR A 51 29.16 -3.14 -0.01
C THR A 51 27.93 -3.65 0.77
N GLY A 52 26.77 -3.72 0.13
CA GLY A 52 25.48 -4.04 0.77
C GLY A 52 24.95 -2.94 1.68
N LEU A 53 25.65 -1.81 1.80
CA LEU A 53 25.22 -0.68 2.62
C LEU A 53 24.11 0.11 1.91
N SER A 54 23.17 0.62 2.70
CA SER A 54 22.12 1.49 2.18
C SER A 54 22.29 2.93 2.64
N SER A 55 22.06 3.87 1.73
CA SER A 55 21.97 5.30 2.00
C SER A 55 20.56 5.81 1.71
N ASN A 56 20.21 6.92 2.34
CA ASN A 56 18.95 7.61 2.11
C ASN A 56 19.23 9.05 1.67
N GLU A 57 18.57 9.48 0.60
CA GLU A 57 18.47 10.89 0.20
C GLU A 57 17.06 11.36 0.51
N THR A 58 16.90 12.54 1.11
CA THR A 58 15.60 13.06 1.51
C THR A 58 15.42 14.50 1.06
N GLU A 59 14.28 14.78 0.44
CA GLU A 59 13.84 16.12 0.06
C GLU A 59 12.38 16.35 0.45
N GLU A 60 11.95 17.62 0.35
CA GLU A 60 10.56 18.00 0.58
C GLU A 60 9.82 18.11 -0.76
N ILE A 61 8.69 17.42 -0.87
CA ILE A 61 7.71 17.66 -1.93
C ILE A 61 6.79 18.78 -1.48
N LYS A 62 7.07 19.99 -1.97
CA LYS A 62 6.29 21.21 -1.66
C LYS A 62 4.85 21.08 -2.13
N VAL A 63 3.93 21.62 -1.34
CA VAL A 63 2.51 21.74 -1.68
C VAL A 63 2.36 22.45 -3.03
N ASN A 64 1.48 21.91 -3.89
CA ASN A 64 1.23 22.40 -5.26
C ASN A 64 2.41 22.31 -6.24
N SER A 65 3.53 21.68 -5.90
CA SER A 65 4.53 21.30 -6.90
C SER A 65 3.97 20.27 -7.89
N GLU A 66 4.58 20.12 -9.06
CA GLU A 66 4.14 19.11 -10.04
C GLU A 66 4.13 17.70 -9.44
N LYS A 67 5.20 17.33 -8.71
CA LYS A 67 5.32 16.04 -8.01
C LYS A 67 4.21 15.85 -6.96
N TRP A 68 3.88 16.91 -6.22
CA TRP A 68 2.77 16.90 -5.25
C TRP A 68 1.41 16.67 -5.93
N ILE A 69 1.14 17.39 -7.04
CA ILE A 69 -0.12 17.27 -7.78
C ILE A 69 -0.28 15.85 -8.33
N LYS A 70 0.79 15.29 -8.93
CA LYS A 70 0.79 13.91 -9.44
C LYS A 70 0.51 12.90 -8.32
N LEU A 71 1.15 13.05 -7.15
CA LEU A 71 0.92 12.18 -6.01
C LEU A 71 -0.51 12.27 -5.46
N VAL A 72 -1.05 13.49 -5.28
CA VAL A 72 -2.42 13.66 -4.81
C VAL A 72 -3.44 13.10 -5.81
N ASN A 73 -3.18 13.25 -7.11
CA ASN A 73 -4.01 12.65 -8.16
C ASN A 73 -3.94 11.12 -8.14
N PHE A 74 -2.74 10.55 -7.93
CA PHE A 74 -2.57 9.12 -7.76
C PHE A 74 -3.43 8.59 -6.62
N VAL A 75 -3.35 9.18 -5.41
CA VAL A 75 -4.15 8.73 -4.26
C VAL A 75 -5.64 8.90 -4.52
N LYS A 76 -6.06 10.03 -5.12
CA LYS A 76 -7.46 10.28 -5.51
C LYS A 76 -8.03 9.22 -6.45
N ASN A 77 -7.23 8.77 -7.41
CA ASN A 77 -7.65 7.77 -8.40
C ASN A 77 -7.58 6.34 -7.85
N ASN A 78 -6.90 6.14 -6.73
CA ASN A 78 -6.63 4.83 -6.14
C ASN A 78 -7.23 4.69 -4.74
N LEU A 79 -8.44 5.20 -4.48
CA LEU A 79 -9.08 5.08 -3.16
C LEU A 79 -9.63 3.68 -2.84
N ASN A 80 -9.89 2.85 -3.85
CA ASN A 80 -10.61 1.59 -3.70
C ASN A 80 -9.70 0.39 -3.92
N GLY A 81 -10.12 -0.79 -3.44
CA GLY A 81 -9.46 -2.06 -3.75
C GLY A 81 -8.13 -2.27 -3.02
N TRP A 82 -7.97 -1.65 -1.87
CA TRP A 82 -6.83 -1.89 -0.96
C TRP A 82 -7.04 -3.18 -0.18
N GLN A 83 -5.97 -3.94 0.02
CA GLN A 83 -5.98 -5.17 0.81
C GLN A 83 -5.12 -4.99 2.06
N SER A 84 -5.63 -5.40 3.21
CA SER A 84 -4.84 -5.35 4.45
C SER A 84 -3.60 -6.23 4.31
N SER A 85 -2.45 -5.72 4.76
CA SER A 85 -1.19 -6.46 4.73
C SER A 85 -0.58 -6.51 6.13
N PRO A 86 -0.40 -7.69 6.73
CA PRO A 86 0.30 -7.83 8.01
C PRO A 86 1.84 -7.87 7.86
N ALA A 87 2.35 -7.89 6.62
CA ALA A 87 3.78 -8.07 6.35
C ALA A 87 4.58 -6.78 6.59
N SER A 88 5.87 -6.87 6.89
CA SER A 88 6.76 -5.71 6.86
C SER A 88 7.28 -5.49 5.45
N HIS A 89 7.21 -4.25 4.96
CA HIS A 89 7.63 -3.89 3.61
C HIS A 89 8.83 -2.95 3.63
N ILE A 90 9.77 -3.20 2.72
CA ILE A 90 10.94 -2.36 2.46
C ILE A 90 10.91 -2.01 0.97
N GLY A 91 10.91 -0.72 0.67
CA GLY A 91 10.95 -0.20 -0.70
C GLY A 91 12.21 0.61 -0.97
N ASP A 92 12.29 1.09 -2.21
CA ASP A 92 13.33 2.02 -2.68
C ASP A 92 12.90 3.47 -2.45
N ILE A 93 11.59 3.70 -2.39
CA ILE A 93 11.00 5.03 -2.33
C ILE A 93 10.01 5.09 -1.19
N TYR A 94 10.10 6.16 -0.41
CA TYR A 94 9.20 6.47 0.69
C TYR A 94 8.65 7.88 0.51
N VAL A 95 7.33 8.01 0.57
CA VAL A 95 6.67 9.31 0.71
C VAL A 95 5.96 9.33 2.05
N SER A 96 6.21 10.34 2.87
CA SER A 96 5.67 10.39 4.23
C SER A 96 5.14 11.77 4.61
N GLN A 97 4.14 11.77 5.48
CA GLN A 97 3.55 12.97 6.05
C GLN A 97 2.95 12.61 7.41
N GLY A 98 3.56 13.11 8.49
CA GLY A 98 3.18 12.68 9.84
C GLY A 98 3.38 11.17 10.02
N ASP A 99 2.30 10.48 10.33
CA ASP A 99 2.24 9.02 10.49
C ASP A 99 1.93 8.27 9.19
N PHE A 100 1.46 8.96 8.15
CA PHE A 100 1.28 8.38 6.82
C PHE A 100 2.62 8.05 6.17
N ARG A 101 2.68 6.89 5.52
CA ARG A 101 3.80 6.40 4.72
C ARG A 101 3.27 5.69 3.49
N LEU A 102 3.79 6.05 2.33
CA LEU A 102 3.71 5.29 1.08
C LEU A 102 5.09 4.67 0.83
N ILE A 103 5.12 3.37 0.52
CA ILE A 103 6.32 2.60 0.25
C ILE A 103 6.19 2.02 -1.16
N TYR A 104 7.19 2.30 -1.99
CA TYR A 104 7.24 1.85 -3.38
C TYR A 104 8.61 1.28 -3.72
N THR A 105 8.63 0.17 -4.44
CA THR A 105 9.83 -0.40 -5.07
C THR A 105 9.81 0.00 -6.54
N LYS A 106 10.92 0.53 -7.05
CA LYS A 106 10.97 1.10 -8.39
C LYS A 106 10.54 0.06 -9.44
N SER A 107 9.68 0.48 -10.36
CA SER A 107 9.11 -0.38 -11.41
C SER A 107 8.34 -1.61 -10.90
N ALA A 108 7.93 -1.65 -9.64
CA ALA A 108 7.01 -2.68 -9.14
C ALA A 108 5.56 -2.40 -9.54
N ASN A 109 4.74 -3.45 -9.52
CA ASN A 109 3.30 -3.40 -9.81
C ASN A 109 2.47 -3.32 -8.53
N GLY A 110 3.05 -2.78 -7.46
CA GLY A 110 2.42 -2.73 -6.16
C GLY A 110 2.94 -1.56 -5.34
N VAL A 111 2.05 -1.01 -4.52
CA VAL A 111 2.35 0.05 -3.56
C VAL A 111 1.80 -0.36 -2.20
N VAL A 112 2.52 0.05 -1.16
CA VAL A 112 2.07 -0.13 0.22
C VAL A 112 1.84 1.24 0.83
N ILE A 113 0.79 1.35 1.64
CA ILE A 113 0.58 2.50 2.51
C ILE A 113 0.41 2.04 3.96
N ALA A 114 0.85 2.87 4.89
CA ALA A 114 0.63 2.70 6.32
C ALA A 114 0.28 4.04 6.96
N PHE A 115 -0.64 4.05 7.92
CA PHE A 115 -1.09 5.25 8.65
C PHE A 115 -1.82 4.83 9.93
N THR A 116 -2.11 5.78 10.83
CA THR A 116 -2.98 5.53 12.00
C THR A 116 -4.41 5.97 11.67
N ASP A 117 -5.38 5.10 11.88
CA ASP A 117 -6.78 5.44 11.66
C ASP A 117 -7.31 6.47 12.69
N LYS A 118 -8.52 6.99 12.46
CA LYS A 118 -9.19 7.92 13.38
C LYS A 118 -9.44 7.35 14.79
N LYS A 119 -9.34 6.04 14.99
CA LYS A 119 -9.49 5.36 16.27
C LYS A 119 -8.15 5.12 16.97
N GLY A 120 -7.03 5.49 16.34
CA GLY A 120 -5.69 5.29 16.87
C GLY A 120 -5.06 3.94 16.53
N ASN A 121 -5.67 3.15 15.64
CA ASN A 121 -5.14 1.85 15.23
C ASN A 121 -4.14 2.02 14.08
N PRO A 122 -2.97 1.36 14.14
CA PRO A 122 -2.06 1.31 13.01
C PRO A 122 -2.65 0.42 11.91
N GLU A 123 -2.73 0.96 10.72
CA GLU A 123 -3.27 0.31 9.54
C GLU A 123 -2.20 0.20 8.46
N GLN A 124 -2.21 -0.91 7.71
CA GLN A 124 -1.33 -1.10 6.57
C GLN A 124 -2.05 -1.83 5.44
N TYR A 125 -1.93 -1.27 4.25
CA TYR A 125 -2.59 -1.77 3.06
C TYR A 125 -1.62 -1.89 1.89
N ILE A 126 -1.89 -2.87 1.04
CA ILE A 126 -1.23 -3.07 -0.25
C ILE A 126 -2.24 -2.94 -1.38
N LYS A 127 -1.82 -2.40 -2.50
CA LYS A 127 -2.61 -2.32 -3.72
C LYS A 127 -1.74 -2.61 -4.94
N GLY A 128 -2.29 -3.40 -5.86
CA GLY A 128 -1.72 -3.57 -7.19
C GLY A 128 -1.93 -2.30 -8.02
N ILE A 129 -0.88 -1.84 -8.67
CA ILE A 129 -0.85 -0.65 -9.54
C ILE A 129 -0.22 -1.00 -10.88
N ASP A 130 -0.44 -0.16 -11.89
CA ASP A 130 0.20 -0.37 -13.18
C ASP A 130 1.72 -0.14 -13.07
N GLN A 131 2.49 -0.89 -13.85
CA GLN A 131 3.94 -0.77 -13.84
C GLN A 131 4.35 0.65 -14.22
N GLY A 132 5.13 1.30 -13.36
CA GLY A 132 5.63 2.66 -13.57
C GLY A 132 4.62 3.78 -13.27
N GLU A 133 3.43 3.48 -12.75
CA GLU A 133 2.43 4.49 -12.36
C GLU A 133 2.98 5.52 -11.35
N LEU A 134 3.99 5.12 -10.56
CA LEU A 134 4.68 5.95 -9.57
C LEU A 134 6.11 6.38 -9.98
N ASP A 135 6.55 6.11 -11.21
CA ASP A 135 7.93 6.41 -11.63
C ASP A 135 8.23 7.93 -11.65
N PHE A 136 7.19 8.76 -11.78
CA PHE A 136 7.28 10.23 -11.68
C PHE A 136 7.89 10.74 -10.36
N LEU A 137 7.96 9.88 -9.33
CA LEU A 137 8.62 10.22 -8.07
C LEU A 137 10.12 10.42 -8.23
N THR A 138 10.73 9.78 -9.24
CA THR A 138 12.17 9.81 -9.52
C THR A 138 12.54 10.61 -10.78
N GLU A 139 11.57 11.28 -11.39
CA GLU A 139 11.76 12.20 -12.53
C GLU A 139 12.13 13.62 -12.07
#